data_AF-J9AMS7-F1
#
_entry.id   AF-J9AMS7-F1
#
_cell.length_a   1.000
_cell.length_b   1.000
_cell.length_c   1.000
_cell.angle_alpha   90.00
_cell.angle_beta   90.00
_cell.angle_gamma   90.00
#
_symmetry.space_group_name_H-M   'P 1'
#
loop_
_entity.id
_entity.type
_entity.pdbx_description
1 polymer ?
#
loop_
_entity_poly.entity_id
_entity_poly.type
_entity_poly.pdbx_seq_one_letter_code
_entity_poly.pdbx_strand_id
1 'polypeptide(L)'
;MVNLAGTKATTKQPSHHIYTFQITNEPIQNMMIYQGNMKNLSVERYLIAVSERSVVRVPLAQCNRFNTCTDCVALRDPHCAWDLEAKKCILLNDNLNGLYEQQVVTGDTQGCGTFTDLQHFFNFDIIPSIVNEHEEPLQ
;
A
#
# COMPACT_ATOMS: atom_id res chain seq x y z
N MET A 1 -15.75 0.39 -15.89
CA MET A 1 -15.03 1.11 -14.81
C MET A 1 -16.07 1.66 -13.86
N VAL A 2 -16.05 1.30 -12.57
CA VAL A 2 -17.04 1.77 -11.59
C VAL A 2 -16.38 2.89 -10.77
N ASN A 3 -16.93 4.11 -10.81
CA ASN A 3 -16.45 5.21 -9.99
C ASN A 3 -17.14 5.15 -8.61
N LEU A 4 -16.36 4.90 -7.57
CA LEU A 4 -16.84 4.80 -6.18
C LEU A 4 -16.75 6.13 -5.42
N ALA A 5 -16.23 7.20 -6.04
CA ALA A 5 -16.18 8.52 -5.40
C ALA A 5 -17.57 9.15 -5.37
N GLY A 6 -18.11 9.38 -4.18
CA GLY A 6 -19.37 10.09 -3.99
C GLY A 6 -19.27 11.55 -4.46
N THR A 7 -20.33 12.07 -5.08
CA THR A 7 -20.41 13.41 -5.68
C THR A 7 -20.32 14.59 -4.69
N LYS A 8 -20.04 14.33 -3.40
CA LYS A 8 -19.92 15.32 -2.31
C LYS A 8 -18.58 15.27 -1.56
N ALA A 9 -17.64 14.43 -1.98
CA ALA A 9 -16.36 14.30 -1.29
C ALA A 9 -15.36 15.37 -1.78
N THR A 10 -15.22 16.47 -1.05
CA THR A 10 -14.06 17.38 -1.17
C THR A 10 -12.88 16.80 -0.42
N THR A 11 -12.30 15.71 -0.93
CA THR A 11 -11.07 15.15 -0.37
C THR A 11 -9.87 15.94 -0.91
N LYS A 12 -9.06 16.50 -0.01
CA LYS A 12 -7.76 17.10 -0.37
C LYS A 12 -6.80 16.11 -1.03
N GLN A 13 -7.06 14.81 -0.88
CA GLN A 13 -6.31 13.74 -1.54
C GLN A 13 -7.08 13.22 -2.77
N PRO A 14 -6.42 13.11 -3.94
CA PRO A 14 -7.02 12.53 -5.14
C PRO A 14 -7.21 11.01 -4.96
N SER A 15 -8.28 10.47 -5.53
CA SER A 15 -8.45 9.02 -5.63
C SER A 15 -7.37 8.42 -6.54
N HIS A 16 -6.74 7.34 -6.10
CA HIS A 16 -5.74 6.63 -6.88
C HIS A 16 -6.30 5.30 -7.40
N HIS A 17 -6.21 5.08 -8.72
CA HIS A 17 -6.57 3.80 -9.31
C HIS A 17 -5.36 2.87 -9.24
N ILE A 18 -5.51 1.77 -8.51
CA ILE A 18 -4.42 0.82 -8.24
C ILE A 18 -4.24 -0.16 -9.41
N TYR A 19 -5.30 -0.90 -9.78
CA TYR A 19 -5.28 -1.82 -10.93
C TYR A 19 -6.70 -2.24 -11.34
N THR A 20 -6.81 -2.90 -12.50
CA THR A 20 -8.04 -3.51 -12.99
C THR A 20 -7.77 -4.95 -13.39
N PHE A 21 -8.68 -5.85 -13.02
CA PHE A 21 -8.64 -7.25 -13.39
C PHE A 21 -10.06 -7.80 -13.52
N GLN A 22 -10.18 -8.89 -14.25
CA GLN A 22 -11.46 -9.56 -14.47
C GLN A 22 -11.67 -10.65 -13.40
N ILE A 23 -12.86 -10.66 -12.81
CA ILE A 23 -13.25 -11.65 -11.78
C ILE A 23 -14.35 -12.61 -12.24
N THR A 24 -15.14 -12.24 -13.25
CA THR A 24 -16.17 -13.07 -13.88
C THR A 24 -16.47 -12.53 -15.29
N ASN A 25 -17.16 -13.33 -16.11
CA ASN A 25 -17.70 -12.90 -17.41
C ASN A 25 -19.14 -12.34 -17.29
N GLU A 26 -19.73 -12.40 -16.10
CA GLU A 26 -21.10 -11.94 -15.83
C GLU A 26 -21.12 -10.47 -15.35
N PRO A 27 -22.17 -9.69 -15.64
CA PRO A 27 -22.33 -8.36 -15.07
C PRO A 27 -22.42 -8.40 -13.54
N ILE A 28 -21.58 -7.61 -12.87
CA ILE A 28 -21.65 -7.44 -11.41
C ILE A 28 -22.87 -6.58 -11.06
N GLN A 29 -23.75 -7.13 -10.22
CA GLN A 29 -24.96 -6.47 -9.76
C GLN A 29 -24.78 -5.82 -8.39
N ASN A 30 -24.00 -6.43 -7.50
CA ASN A 30 -23.76 -5.93 -6.15
C ASN A 30 -22.32 -6.20 -5.67
N MET A 31 -21.85 -5.36 -4.77
CA MET A 31 -20.53 -5.47 -4.14
C MET A 31 -20.63 -5.17 -2.65
N MET A 32 -20.00 -5.98 -1.81
CA MET A 32 -19.92 -5.76 -0.37
C MET A 32 -18.54 -6.12 0.18
N ILE A 33 -18.03 -5.31 1.11
CA ILE A 33 -16.79 -5.62 1.81
C ILE A 33 -17.15 -6.52 3.00
N TYR A 34 -16.49 -7.67 3.09
CA TYR A 34 -16.57 -8.58 4.21
C TYR A 34 -15.29 -8.48 5.05
N GLN A 35 -15.47 -8.33 6.36
CA GLN A 35 -14.39 -8.32 7.35
C GLN A 35 -14.68 -9.40 8.39
N GLY A 36 -13.95 -10.50 8.30
CA GLY A 36 -14.02 -11.60 9.27
C GLY A 36 -13.08 -11.34 10.44
N ASN A 37 -13.63 -11.34 11.66
CA ASN A 37 -12.81 -11.35 12.87
C ASN A 37 -12.68 -12.79 13.36
N MET A 38 -11.58 -13.46 13.03
CA MET A 38 -11.23 -14.75 13.61
C MET A 38 -10.28 -14.52 14.78
N LYS A 39 -10.69 -14.93 15.99
CA LYS A 39 -9.79 -14.93 17.16
C LYS A 39 -8.55 -15.76 16.82
N ASN A 40 -7.37 -15.15 16.93
CA ASN A 40 -6.03 -15.72 16.66
C ASN A 40 -5.57 -15.79 15.18
N LEU A 41 -6.26 -15.15 14.22
CA LEU A 41 -5.78 -15.04 12.84
C LEU A 41 -5.83 -13.58 12.34
N SER A 42 -4.95 -13.21 11.42
CA SER A 42 -4.98 -11.90 10.74
C SER A 42 -6.38 -11.64 10.18
N VAL A 43 -6.89 -10.41 10.33
CA VAL A 43 -8.23 -10.04 9.87
C VAL A 43 -8.39 -10.37 8.39
N GLU A 44 -9.19 -11.39 8.07
CA GLU A 44 -9.49 -11.76 6.70
C GLU A 44 -10.48 -10.77 6.10
N ARG A 45 -10.06 -10.04 5.06
CA ARG A 45 -10.88 -9.05 4.37
C ARG A 45 -11.03 -9.40 2.91
N TYR A 46 -12.27 -9.38 2.43
CA TYR A 46 -12.59 -9.69 1.04
C TYR A 46 -13.63 -8.72 0.50
N LEU A 47 -13.58 -8.48 -0.80
CA LEU A 47 -14.70 -7.94 -1.55
C LEU A 47 -15.54 -9.12 -2.06
N ILE A 48 -16.81 -9.15 -1.74
CA ILE A 48 -17.77 -10.09 -2.31
C ILE A 48 -18.45 -9.39 -3.48
N ALA A 49 -18.26 -9.92 -4.68
CA ALA A 49 -18.91 -9.45 -5.89
C ALA A 49 -19.99 -10.46 -6.32
N VAL A 50 -21.20 -9.97 -6.54
CA VAL A 50 -22.38 -10.79 -6.82
C VAL A 50 -22.88 -10.47 -8.22
N SER A 51 -23.08 -11.52 -9.02
CA SER A 51 -23.79 -11.50 -10.30
C SER A 51 -25.04 -12.39 -10.22
N GLU A 52 -25.80 -12.48 -11.32
CA GLU A 52 -27.00 -13.33 -11.38
C GLU A 52 -26.70 -14.81 -11.13
N ARG A 53 -25.53 -15.29 -11.59
CA ARG A 53 -25.17 -16.70 -11.61
C ARG A 53 -23.93 -17.05 -10.79
N SER A 54 -23.26 -16.07 -10.19
CA SER A 54 -22.03 -16.31 -9.45
C SER A 54 -21.83 -15.34 -8.30
N VAL A 55 -21.20 -15.83 -7.23
CA VAL A 55 -20.68 -15.01 -6.14
C VAL A 55 -19.18 -15.27 -6.06
N VAL A 56 -18.38 -14.22 -6.19
CA VAL A 56 -16.92 -14.31 -6.20
C VAL A 56 -16.36 -13.60 -4.99
N ARG A 57 -15.50 -14.31 -4.24
CA ARG A 57 -14.69 -13.74 -3.16
C ARG A 57 -13.39 -13.21 -3.75
N VAL A 58 -13.20 -11.91 -3.66
CA VAL A 58 -12.05 -11.19 -4.22
C VAL A 58 -11.16 -10.72 -3.06
N PRO A 59 -9.86 -11.08 -3.03
CA PRO A 59 -8.91 -10.51 -2.08
C PRO A 59 -8.85 -8.98 -2.20
N LEU A 60 -8.72 -8.26 -1.09
CA LEU A 60 -8.66 -6.78 -1.15
C LEU A 60 -7.45 -6.26 -1.93
N ALA A 61 -6.33 -6.99 -1.90
CA ALA A 61 -5.13 -6.66 -2.65
C ALA A 61 -4.52 -7.90 -3.30
N GLN A 62 -3.84 -7.69 -4.43
CA GLN A 62 -3.17 -8.74 -5.22
C GLN A 62 -1.66 -8.51 -5.26
N CYS A 63 -1.05 -8.26 -4.10
CA CYS A 63 0.38 -7.90 -3.98
C CYS A 63 1.30 -8.89 -4.71
N ASN A 64 1.03 -10.20 -4.57
CA ASN A 64 1.80 -11.28 -5.19
C ASN A 64 1.82 -11.27 -6.73
N ARG A 65 1.04 -10.40 -7.39
CA ARG A 65 1.08 -10.21 -8.85
C ARG A 65 2.29 -9.37 -9.29
N PHE A 66 2.86 -8.59 -8.39
CA PHE A 66 3.97 -7.68 -8.63
C PHE A 66 5.26 -8.26 -8.05
N ASN A 67 6.22 -8.54 -8.92
CA ASN A 67 7.39 -9.36 -8.59
C ASN A 67 8.68 -8.56 -8.44
N THR A 68 8.62 -7.25 -8.66
CA THR A 68 9.76 -6.34 -8.48
C THR A 68 9.42 -5.29 -7.43
N CYS A 69 10.45 -4.76 -6.77
CA CYS A 69 10.25 -3.68 -5.80
C CYS A 69 9.56 -2.48 -6.45
N THR A 70 10.07 -2.06 -7.61
CA THR A 70 9.53 -0.92 -8.36
C THR A 70 8.04 -1.11 -8.65
N ASP A 71 7.63 -2.29 -9.13
CA ASP A 71 6.22 -2.56 -9.40
C ASP A 71 5.37 -2.54 -8.12
N CYS A 72 5.89 -3.11 -7.03
CA CYS A 72 5.18 -3.17 -5.74
C CYS A 72 4.96 -1.79 -5.14
N VAL A 73 5.99 -0.93 -5.16
CA VAL A 73 5.94 0.41 -4.57
C VAL A 73 5.20 1.39 -5.47
N ALA A 74 5.39 1.32 -6.79
CA ALA A 74 4.65 2.15 -7.76
C ALA A 74 3.14 1.83 -7.78
N LEU A 75 2.73 0.65 -7.31
CA LEU A 75 1.33 0.29 -7.15
C LEU A 75 0.58 1.21 -6.18
N ARG A 76 1.29 1.78 -5.20
CA ARG A 76 0.73 2.67 -4.17
C ARG A 76 -0.46 2.06 -3.42
N ASP A 77 -0.53 0.74 -3.35
CA ASP A 77 -1.57 0.02 -2.62
C ASP A 77 -1.21 0.03 -1.12
N PRO A 78 -2.04 0.62 -0.25
CA PRO A 78 -1.77 0.67 1.19
C PRO A 78 -1.72 -0.72 1.85
N HIS A 79 -2.21 -1.76 1.18
CA HIS A 79 -2.13 -3.14 1.67
C HIS A 79 -0.88 -3.88 1.20
N CYS A 80 -0.13 -3.36 0.24
CA CYS A 80 1.05 -4.02 -0.32
C CYS A 80 2.34 -3.33 0.09
N ALA A 81 3.35 -4.12 0.43
CA ALA A 81 4.70 -3.62 0.66
C ALA A 81 5.73 -4.60 0.10
N TRP A 82 6.90 -4.07 -0.27
CA TRP A 82 8.03 -4.89 -0.68
C TRP A 82 8.76 -5.39 0.55
N ASP A 83 8.83 -6.71 0.72
CA ASP A 83 9.65 -7.36 1.74
C ASP A 83 11.11 -7.38 1.29
N LEU A 84 11.98 -6.68 2.03
CA LEU A 84 13.39 -6.55 1.71
C LEU A 84 14.17 -7.85 1.90
N GLU A 85 13.72 -8.74 2.78
CA GLU A 85 14.35 -10.03 3.05
C GLU A 85 13.85 -11.09 2.05
N ALA A 86 12.53 -11.24 1.93
CA ALA A 86 11.92 -12.24 1.05
C ALA A 86 12.02 -11.87 -0.44
N LYS A 87 12.35 -10.61 -0.75
CA LYS A 87 12.39 -10.04 -2.12
C LYS A 87 11.08 -10.28 -2.87
N LYS A 88 9.96 -9.98 -2.21
CA LYS A 88 8.60 -10.20 -2.73
C LYS A 88 7.67 -9.07 -2.32
N CYS A 89 6.68 -8.78 -3.17
CA CYS A 89 5.58 -7.91 -2.79
C CYS A 89 4.56 -8.71 -1.98
N ILE A 90 4.33 -8.33 -0.73
CA ILE A 90 3.47 -9.07 0.20
C ILE A 90 2.27 -8.24 0.66
N LEU A 91 1.24 -8.94 1.14
CA LEU A 91 0.13 -8.32 1.86
C LEU A 91 0.56 -8.02 3.30
N LEU A 92 0.44 -6.76 3.73
CA LEU A 92 0.65 -6.37 5.11
C LEU A 92 -0.45 -6.97 6.02
N ASN A 93 -0.04 -7.57 7.13
CA ASN A 93 -0.93 -8.09 8.17
C ASN A 93 -0.61 -7.42 9.52
N ASP A 94 -1.39 -7.68 10.57
CA ASP A 94 -1.18 -7.02 11.87
C ASP A 94 0.09 -7.51 12.62
N ASN A 95 0.75 -8.56 12.13
CA ASN A 95 1.96 -9.17 12.73
C ASN A 95 3.20 -8.84 11.90
N LEU A 96 3.49 -7.55 11.70
CA LEU A 96 4.64 -7.09 10.92
C LEU A 96 5.94 -7.24 11.72
N ASN A 97 6.66 -8.33 11.45
CA ASN A 97 8.03 -8.53 11.92
C ASN A 97 8.95 -8.62 10.69
N GLY A 98 9.42 -7.48 10.19
CA GLY A 98 10.26 -7.43 8.99
C GLY A 98 10.56 -6.01 8.52
N LEU A 99 11.41 -5.89 7.52
CA LEU A 99 11.74 -4.63 6.87
C LEU A 99 10.97 -4.52 5.55
N TYR A 100 10.04 -3.58 5.51
CA TYR A 100 9.11 -3.41 4.42
C TYR A 100 9.27 -2.03 3.80
N GLU A 101 9.26 -1.96 2.48
CA GLU A 101 9.30 -0.72 1.71
C GLU A 101 7.95 -0.46 1.05
N GLN A 102 7.38 0.73 1.30
CA GLN A 102 6.07 1.15 0.78
C GLN A 102 6.02 2.68 0.60
N GLN A 103 5.43 3.14 -0.50
CA GLN A 103 5.12 4.56 -0.73
C GLN A 103 3.72 4.75 -1.30
N VAL A 104 2.74 5.07 -0.45
CA VAL A 104 1.31 5.21 -0.86
C VAL A 104 1.03 6.57 -1.52
N VAL A 105 1.74 7.62 -1.11
CA VAL A 105 1.43 9.01 -1.51
C VAL A 105 2.01 9.36 -2.87
N THR A 106 3.26 8.98 -3.15
CA THR A 106 3.95 9.31 -4.39
C THR A 106 4.16 8.09 -5.28
N GLY A 107 4.36 6.90 -4.67
CA GLY A 107 4.86 5.72 -5.39
C GLY A 107 6.30 5.91 -5.85
N ASP A 108 7.10 6.70 -5.12
CA ASP A 108 8.51 6.90 -5.45
C ASP A 108 9.29 5.59 -5.29
N THR A 109 10.13 5.28 -6.27
CA THR A 109 10.88 4.02 -6.37
C THR A 109 12.39 4.25 -6.47
N GLN A 110 12.86 5.47 -6.19
CA GLN A 110 14.30 5.74 -6.09
C GLN A 110 14.93 4.92 -4.97
N GLY A 111 15.91 4.08 -5.32
CA GLY A 111 16.59 3.19 -4.37
C GLY A 111 15.80 1.93 -4.00
N CYS A 112 14.70 1.64 -4.68
CA CYS A 112 13.81 0.53 -4.33
C CYS A 112 14.53 -0.81 -4.21
N GLY A 113 14.30 -1.53 -3.12
CA GLY A 113 14.76 -2.90 -2.92
C GLY A 113 16.25 -3.00 -2.59
N THR A 114 16.92 -1.84 -2.49
CA THR A 114 18.29 -1.73 -2.01
C THR A 114 18.27 -1.65 -0.49
N PHE A 115 19.10 -2.48 0.14
CA PHE A 115 19.35 -2.36 1.57
C PHE A 115 20.51 -1.39 1.73
N THR A 116 20.22 -0.09 1.79
CA THR A 116 21.21 0.88 2.26
C THR A 116 20.88 1.17 3.72
N ASP A 117 21.80 0.87 4.63
CA ASP A 117 21.72 1.13 6.09
C ASP A 117 21.31 2.58 6.47
N LEU A 118 21.22 3.50 5.50
CA LEU A 118 20.92 4.92 5.69
C LEU A 118 19.45 5.32 5.49
N GLN A 119 18.49 4.38 5.37
CA GLN A 119 17.06 4.73 5.33
C GLN A 119 16.27 4.33 6.59
N HIS A 120 16.93 4.30 7.74
CA HIS A 120 16.25 4.51 9.03
C HIS A 120 15.79 5.98 9.16
N PHE A 121 14.77 6.39 8.40
CA PHE A 121 14.10 7.69 8.56
C PHE A 121 12.65 7.51 9.02
N PHE A 122 12.47 6.77 10.12
CA PHE A 122 11.41 7.09 11.08
C PHE A 122 11.97 6.93 12.49
N ASN A 123 13.00 7.71 12.82
CA ASN A 123 13.27 8.03 14.21
C ASN A 123 12.53 9.33 14.52
N PHE A 124 11.39 9.23 15.20
CA PHE A 124 10.65 10.40 15.70
C PHE A 124 11.38 11.07 16.89
N ASP A 125 12.51 10.52 17.35
CA ASP A 125 13.23 10.99 18.54
C ASP A 125 14.76 11.08 18.33
N ILE A 126 15.26 11.81 17.34
CA ILE A 126 16.61 12.40 17.44
C ILE A 126 16.62 13.79 16.78
N ILE A 127 16.46 14.83 17.59
CA ILE A 127 17.02 16.15 17.28
C ILE A 127 18.52 16.05 17.58
N PRO A 128 19.44 16.17 16.61
CA PRO A 128 20.81 16.48 16.94
C PRO A 128 20.89 18.00 17.08
N SER A 129 20.76 18.45 18.33
CA SER A 129 21.50 19.63 18.76
C SER A 129 22.97 19.37 18.47
N ILE A 130 23.61 20.18 17.63
CA ILE A 130 24.93 20.78 17.86
C ILE A 130 25.12 21.85 16.79
N VAL A 131 25.10 23.07 17.32
CA VAL A 131 25.51 24.38 16.79
C VAL A 131 26.91 24.33 16.18
N ASN A 132 27.17 25.15 15.16
CA ASN A 132 28.35 26.02 15.17
C ASN A 132 28.12 27.24 14.26
N GLU A 133 27.95 28.37 14.94
CA GLU A 133 28.21 29.70 14.42
C GLU A 133 29.66 29.75 13.90
N HIS A 134 29.83 30.18 12.66
CA HIS A 134 31.02 30.89 12.22
C HIS A 134 30.58 31.95 11.22
N GLU A 135 30.45 33.17 11.75
CA GLU A 135 30.59 34.46 11.06
C GLU A 135 31.92 34.46 10.26
N GLU A 136 32.00 35.02 9.04
CA GLU A 136 32.44 36.41 8.74
C GLU A 136 32.70 36.54 7.19
N PRO A 137 33.00 37.70 6.59
CA PRO A 137 32.18 38.90 6.30
C PRO A 137 32.00 39.25 4.79
N LEU A 138 31.13 40.26 4.59
CA LEU A 138 31.01 41.29 3.52
C LEU A 138 31.53 41.02 2.09
N GLN A 139 30.60 41.15 1.13
CA GLN A 139 30.49 42.35 0.29
C GLN A 139 29.05 42.59 -0.18
#